data_AF-A0A941IGZ2-F1
#
_entry.id   AF-A0A941IGZ2-F1
#
_cell.length_a   1.000
_cell.length_b   1.000
_cell.length_c   1.000
_cell.angle_alpha   90.00
_cell.angle_beta   90.00
_cell.angle_gamma   90.00
#
_symmetry.space_group_name_H-M   'P 1'
#
loop_
_entity.id
_entity.type
_entity.pdbx_description
1 polymer ?
#
loop_
_entity_poly.entity_id
_entity_poly.type
_entity_poly.pdbx_seq_one_letter_code
_entity_poly.pdbx_strand_id
1 'polypeptide(L)' 'GTFVAKVLAGGAEADLQKILKQRFTKVMHVKPPASRSDSSEKFVVATGFKG' A
#
# COMPACT_ATOMS: atom_id res chain seq x y z
N GLY A 1 9.66 -9.20 -7.54
CA GLY A 1 9.96 -7.86 -7.00
C GLY A 1 8.99 -7.44 -5.92
N THR A 2 9.34 -6.40 -5.16
CA THR A 2 8.54 -5.81 -4.07
C THR A 2 8.40 -4.31 -4.29
N PHE A 3 7.22 -3.78 -4.01
CA PHE A 3 6.90 -2.35 -4.06
C PHE A 3 6.36 -1.89 -2.71
N VAL A 4 6.83 -0.74 -2.23
CA VAL A 4 6.37 -0.12 -1.00
C VAL A 4 6.15 1.37 -1.26
N ALA A 5 4.98 1.89 -0.89
CA ALA A 5 4.68 3.31 -1.02
C ALA A 5 3.89 3.82 0.18
N LYS A 6 4.13 5.08 0.56
CA LYS A 6 3.36 5.81 1.55
C LYS A 6 2.08 6.35 0.91
N VAL A 7 0.94 6.17 1.58
CA VAL A 7 -0.38 6.62 1.13
C VAL A 7 -1.10 7.36 2.26
N LEU A 8 -1.93 8.34 1.89
CA LEU A 8 -2.79 9.09 2.79
C LEU A 8 -4.24 8.60 2.65
N ALA A 9 -4.91 8.34 3.78
CA ALA A 9 -6.31 7.96 3.78
C ALA A 9 -7.17 9.08 3.16
N GLY A 10 -7.97 8.72 2.15
CA GLY A 10 -8.87 9.65 1.43
C GLY A 10 -8.38 10.08 0.03
N GLY A 11 -7.20 9.65 -0.42
CA GLY A 11 -6.70 9.90 -1.79
C GLY A 11 -6.97 8.77 -2.78
N ALA A 12 -6.16 8.70 -3.86
CA ALA A 12 -6.21 7.70 -4.94
C ALA A 12 -5.79 6.26 -4.53
N GLU A 13 -5.98 5.88 -3.25
CA GLU A 13 -5.59 4.59 -2.68
C GLU A 13 -6.28 3.42 -3.41
N ALA A 14 -7.56 3.58 -3.76
CA ALA A 14 -8.34 2.53 -4.40
C ALA A 14 -7.82 2.17 -5.80
N ASP A 15 -7.53 3.19 -6.63
CA ASP A 15 -7.03 2.98 -7.99
C ASP A 15 -5.61 2.41 -7.98
N LEU A 16 -4.75 2.93 -7.09
CA LEU A 16 -3.42 2.37 -6.89
C LEU A 16 -3.50 0.91 -6.43
N GLN A 17 -4.35 0.59 -5.46
CA GLN A 17 -4.51 -0.78 -4.97
C GLN A 17 -5.02 -1.72 -6.08
N LYS A 18 -5.91 -1.26 -6.95
CA LYS A 18 -6.40 -2.03 -8.10
C LYS A 18 -5.26 -2.39 -9.06
N ILE A 19 -4.41 -1.42 -9.41
CA ILE A 19 -3.24 -1.63 -10.27
C ILE A 19 -2.27 -2.62 -9.60
N LEU A 20 -1.99 -2.44 -8.31
CA LEU A 20 -1.08 -3.32 -7.58
C LEU A 20 -1.59 -4.76 -7.50
N LYS A 21 -2.90 -4.98 -7.29
CA LYS A 21 -3.47 -6.34 -7.24
C LYS A 21 -3.37 -7.09 -8.58
N GLN A 22 -3.36 -6.36 -9.70
CA GLN A 22 -3.13 -6.96 -11.02
C GLN A 22 -1.67 -7.40 -11.18
N ARG A 23 -0.72 -6.57 -10.73
CA ARG A 23 0.73 -6.77 -10.97
C ARG A 23 1.45 -7.59 -9.89
N PHE A 24 0.87 -7.77 -8.72
CA PHE A 24 1.51 -8.44 -7.58
C PHE A 24 0.64 -9.60 -7.05
N THR A 25 1.28 -10.57 -6.38
CA THR A 25 0.60 -11.71 -5.76
C THR A 25 -0.05 -11.35 -4.43
N LYS A 26 0.55 -10.43 -3.68
CA LYS A 26 0.04 -9.97 -2.39
C LYS A 26 0.15 -8.46 -2.30
N VAL A 27 -0.92 -7.81 -1.83
CA VAL A 27 -0.99 -6.36 -1.61
C VAL A 27 -1.68 -6.12 -0.27
N MET A 28 -1.05 -5.38 0.63
CA MET A 28 -1.59 -5.09 1.97
C MET A 28 -1.30 -3.66 2.42
N HIS A 29 -2.20 -3.11 3.24
CA HIS A 29 -2.00 -1.83 3.91
C HIS A 29 -1.45 -2.05 5.31
N VAL A 30 -0.41 -1.31 5.68
CA VAL A 30 0.28 -1.40 6.96
C VAL A 30 0.36 -0.02 7.58
N LYS A 31 -0.14 0.11 8.81
CA LYS A 31 0.17 1.27 9.67
C LYS A 31 1.36 0.88 10.54
N PRO A 32 2.55 1.49 10.36
CA PRO A 32 3.71 1.10 11.14
C PRO A 32 3.53 1.52 12.60
N PRO A 33 4.14 0.80 13.57
CA PRO A 33 4.03 1.12 15.00
C PRO A 33 4.51 2.54 15.35
N ALA A 34 5.43 3.10 14.57
CA ALA A 34 5.94 4.46 14.72
C ALA A 34 4.99 5.54 14.15
N SER A 35 3.95 5.16 13.41
CA SER A 35 2.96 6.12 12.90
C SER A 35 2.07 6.58 14.05
N ARG A 36 1.88 7.90 14.18
CA ARG A 36 1.02 8.46 15.22
C ARG A 36 -0.41 7.96 15.03
N SER A 37 -1.09 7.70 16.13
CA SER A 37 -2.46 7.16 16.14
C SER A 37 -3.44 8.06 15.38
N ASP A 38 -3.25 9.37 15.47
CA ASP A 38 -4.02 10.42 14.78
C ASP A 38 -3.64 10.65 13.31
N SER A 39 -2.56 10.01 12.81
CA SER A 39 -2.15 10.14 11.41
C SER A 39 -2.97 9.24 10.47
N SER A 40 -3.42 9.83 9.37
CA SER A 40 -4.03 9.15 8.21
C SER A 40 -3.02 8.41 7.32
N GLU A 41 -1.73 8.44 7.67
CA GLU A 41 -0.66 7.82 6.88
C GLU A 41 -0.60 6.31 7.08
N LYS A 42 -0.58 5.61 5.94
CA LYS A 42 -0.38 4.16 5.84
C LYS A 42 0.67 3.87 4.78
N PHE A 43 1.16 2.64 4.75
CA PHE A 43 1.97 2.12 3.65
C PHE A 43 1.20 1.04 2.92
N VAL A 44 1.29 1.05 1.59
CA VAL A 44 0.94 -0.11 0.77
C VAL A 44 2.20 -0.93 0.52
N VAL A 45 2.12 -2.22 0.79
CA VAL A 45 3.20 -3.19 0.57
C VAL A 45 2.70 -4.22 -0.43
N ALA A 46 3.37 -4.32 -1.57
CA ALA A 46 3.03 -5.26 -2.64
C ALA A 46 4.23 -6.18 -2.94
N THR A 47 4.03 -7.49 -2.88
CA THR A 47 5.10 -8.50 -3.03
C THR A 47 4.77 -9.49 -4.13
N GLY A 48 5.82 -10.12 -4.68
CA GLY A 48 5.69 -11.12 -5.73
C GLY A 48 5.13 -10.53 -7.03
N PHE A 49 5.85 -9.54 -7.58
CA PHE A 49 5.59 -8.98 -8.91
C PHE A 49 5.46 -10.08 -9.99
N LYS A 50 4.46 -9.95 -10.86
CA LYS A 50 4.03 -10.96 -11.84
C LYS A 50 4.54 -10.73 -13.28
N GLY A 51 5.07 -9.53 -13.58
CA GLY A 51 5.43 -9.13 -14.96
C GLY A 51 4.26 -8.48 -15.68
#